data_AF-A0A7G3FPF4-F1
#
_entry.id   AF-A0A7G3FPF4-F1
#
_cell.length_a   1.000
_cell.length_b   1.000
_cell.length_c   1.000
_cell.angle_alpha   90.00
_cell.angle_beta   90.00
_cell.angle_gamma   90.00
#
_symmetry.space_group_name_H-M   'P 1'
#
loop_
_entity.id
_entity.type
_entity.pdbx_description
1 polymer ?
#
loop_
_entity_poly.entity_id
_entity_poly.type
_entity_poly.pdbx_seq_one_letter_code
_entity_poly.pdbx_strand_id
1 'polypeptide(L)'
;MTSKKQLLALLVLLLCTLFSCKEERVPEVFQPRNDHEAYQKALQDANLLETALGKEWLNSASSSLLEPDPIDLPYEEAFFVDNTSAKAISYSFSAKKGEKIQISIAEIAADTMKRFVDLFRVDSEEFVHIASADSTGHFLSFEPRRDASYILRFQSELLRGGTFKITFENEPTLAFPVAGKNHGSIISYWGDPRDGGNRSHDGIDIYAPLGTPVIAPTDGIVKSIDDKGIGGKAIWLEDAKRPHNLYFAHLDNWSVKRGEKVKTGDTIGFVGNTGNAFYSSPHLHFGIYTRNSMKAFNPLKSLGFELKTVNDDLGWLGSEMRLTTNAVIYKDSRTHAQLSKLERNQIARIIALNDKACKVELPDGQVGYISKRELTINLRPIQKLVATTEVDLYQRPDHNATIGSIHLADGIQVLGKNDDFLRVKTTSGQSGWIKKGS
;
A
#
# COMPACT_ATOMS: atom_id res chain seq x y z
N MET A 1 -26.83 -44.98 39.09
CA MET A 1 -25.39 -44.85 39.43
C MET A 1 -24.60 -44.51 38.17
N THR A 2 -24.73 -43.29 37.68
CA THR A 2 -23.89 -42.71 36.63
C THR A 2 -22.61 -42.23 37.31
N SER A 3 -21.49 -42.88 37.03
CA SER A 3 -20.27 -42.71 37.82
C SER A 3 -19.70 -41.30 37.64
N LYS A 4 -19.18 -40.72 38.74
CA LYS A 4 -18.47 -39.43 38.77
C LYS A 4 -17.38 -39.27 37.70
N LYS A 5 -16.92 -40.37 37.07
CA LYS A 5 -15.96 -40.36 35.96
C LYS A 5 -16.55 -39.83 34.64
N GLN A 6 -17.85 -39.98 34.38
CA GLN A 6 -18.49 -39.45 33.16
C GLN A 6 -18.75 -37.93 33.25
N LEU A 7 -19.02 -37.41 34.45
CA LEU A 7 -19.18 -35.96 34.65
C LEU A 7 -17.84 -35.22 34.56
N LEU A 8 -16.75 -35.84 35.04
CA LEU A 8 -15.40 -35.27 34.93
C LEU A 8 -14.88 -35.34 33.48
N ALA A 9 -15.20 -36.40 32.74
CA ALA A 9 -14.85 -36.51 31.32
C ALA A 9 -15.60 -35.48 30.45
N LEU A 10 -16.88 -35.18 30.76
CA LEU A 10 -17.61 -34.12 30.07
C LEU A 10 -17.11 -32.71 30.44
N LEU A 11 -16.67 -32.49 31.68
CA LEU A 11 -16.10 -31.20 32.08
C LEU A 11 -14.73 -30.95 31.44
N VAL A 12 -13.93 -32.01 31.24
CA VAL A 12 -12.63 -31.92 30.53
C VAL A 12 -12.83 -31.82 29.02
N LEU A 13 -13.86 -32.45 28.43
CA LEU A 13 -14.19 -32.28 27.01
C LEU A 13 -14.77 -30.89 26.70
N LEU A 14 -15.55 -30.31 27.63
CA LEU A 14 -16.10 -28.95 27.47
C LEU A 14 -15.03 -27.85 27.71
N LEU A 15 -13.96 -28.15 28.47
CA LEU A 15 -12.78 -27.27 28.56
C LEU A 15 -11.84 -27.38 27.35
N CYS A 16 -11.90 -28.47 26.58
CA CYS A 16 -11.03 -28.69 25.41
C CYS A 16 -11.63 -28.21 24.08
N THR A 17 -12.88 -27.76 24.04
CA THR A 17 -13.52 -27.22 22.81
C THR A 17 -13.57 -25.69 22.74
N LEU A 18 -12.89 -24.96 23.65
CA LEU A 18 -12.82 -23.50 23.65
C LEU A 18 -11.45 -22.91 23.26
N PHE A 19 -10.54 -23.71 22.70
CA PHE A 19 -9.23 -23.20 22.27
C PHE A 19 -8.88 -23.62 20.85
N SER A 20 -9.34 -22.84 19.88
CA SER A 20 -8.66 -22.74 18.57
C SER A 20 -8.94 -21.39 17.88
N CYS A 21 -8.49 -20.31 18.51
CA CYS A 21 -7.76 -19.18 17.91
C CYS A 21 -7.48 -18.20 19.06
N LYS A 22 -6.30 -18.34 19.67
CA LYS A 22 -5.85 -17.52 20.80
C LYS A 22 -5.52 -16.12 20.30
N GLU A 23 -6.37 -15.14 20.60
CA GLU A 23 -5.84 -13.86 21.04
C GLU A 23 -5.55 -13.96 22.55
N GLU A 24 -4.38 -13.51 22.96
CA GLU A 24 -4.00 -13.49 24.36
C GLU A 24 -4.75 -12.35 25.07
N ARG A 25 -5.56 -12.68 26.09
CA ARG A 25 -6.12 -11.66 26.98
C ARG A 25 -5.02 -11.16 27.91
N VAL A 26 -4.44 -10.02 27.55
CA VAL A 26 -3.47 -9.29 28.37
C VAL A 26 -4.21 -8.66 29.56
N PRO A 27 -3.89 -8.99 30.83
CA PRO A 27 -4.50 -8.36 31.99
C PRO A 27 -4.31 -6.84 31.98
N GLU A 28 -5.23 -6.09 32.58
CA GLU A 28 -5.24 -4.61 32.57
C GLU A 28 -3.93 -3.99 33.09
N VAL A 29 -3.25 -4.67 34.02
CA VAL A 29 -1.93 -4.25 34.55
C VAL A 29 -0.80 -4.29 33.51
N PHE A 30 -1.02 -4.95 32.36
CA PHE A 30 -0.06 -5.09 31.26
C PHE A 30 -0.48 -4.30 30.00
N GLN A 31 -1.43 -3.36 30.11
CA GLN A 31 -1.63 -2.30 29.12
C GLN A 31 -0.67 -1.14 29.41
N PRO A 32 -0.12 -0.45 28.40
CA PRO A 32 -0.44 -0.49 26.96
C PRO A 32 0.25 -1.61 26.18
N ARG A 33 -0.36 -2.10 25.09
CA ARG A 33 0.16 -3.21 24.27
C ARG A 33 1.10 -2.77 23.16
N ASN A 34 1.07 -1.50 22.80
CA ASN A 34 1.90 -0.89 21.76
C ASN A 34 2.10 0.62 22.02
N ASP A 35 2.98 1.26 21.25
CA ASP A 35 3.32 2.68 21.41
C ASP A 35 2.12 3.61 21.17
N HIS A 36 1.19 3.24 20.29
CA HIS A 36 -0.03 4.02 20.03
C HIS A 36 -0.93 4.07 21.27
N GLU A 37 -1.25 2.91 21.84
CA GLU A 37 -2.01 2.79 23.07
C GLU A 37 -1.29 3.46 24.25
N ALA A 38 0.04 3.36 24.30
CA ALA A 38 0.84 4.01 25.33
C ALA A 38 0.72 5.53 25.27
N TYR A 39 0.75 6.10 24.06
CA TYR A 39 0.56 7.51 23.86
C TYR A 39 -0.87 7.95 24.13
N GLN A 40 -1.87 7.17 23.71
CA GLN A 40 -3.27 7.42 24.06
C GLN A 40 -3.47 7.48 25.58
N LYS A 41 -2.90 6.52 26.32
CA LYS A 41 -2.96 6.51 27.79
C LYS A 41 -2.30 7.74 28.40
N ALA A 42 -1.13 8.14 27.90
CA ALA A 42 -0.45 9.35 28.34
C ALA A 42 -1.29 10.61 28.09
N LEU A 43 -1.96 10.72 26.93
CA LEU A 43 -2.90 11.81 26.65
C LEU A 43 -4.10 11.79 27.60
N GLN A 44 -4.61 10.61 27.94
CA GLN A 44 -5.71 10.45 28.89
C GLN A 44 -5.30 10.92 30.29
N ASP A 45 -4.15 10.48 30.77
CA ASP A 45 -3.62 10.83 32.11
C ASP A 45 -3.32 12.33 32.23
N ALA A 46 -2.95 12.96 31.12
CA ALA A 46 -2.77 14.41 31.02
C ALA A 46 -4.07 15.21 30.80
N ASN A 47 -5.25 14.56 30.76
CA ASN A 47 -6.54 15.14 30.38
C ASN A 47 -6.56 15.82 28.99
N LEU A 48 -5.63 15.46 28.11
CA LEU A 48 -5.55 16.02 26.77
C LEU A 48 -6.59 15.41 25.82
N LEU A 49 -7.07 14.20 26.08
CA LEU A 49 -8.17 13.59 25.32
C LEU A 49 -9.50 14.34 25.46
N GLU A 50 -9.63 15.27 26.41
CA GLU A 50 -10.81 16.13 26.51
C GLU A 50 -10.74 17.39 25.64
N THR A 51 -9.54 17.74 25.17
CA THR A 51 -9.31 18.87 24.27
C THR A 51 -9.77 18.55 22.84
N ALA A 52 -10.03 19.58 22.03
CA ALA A 52 -10.41 19.39 20.63
C ALA A 52 -9.37 18.57 19.85
N LEU A 53 -8.09 18.88 20.03
CA LEU A 53 -6.99 18.22 19.33
C LEU A 53 -6.79 16.76 19.80
N GLY A 54 -6.93 16.49 21.10
CA GLY A 54 -6.87 15.12 21.63
C GLY A 54 -8.05 14.24 21.16
N LYS A 55 -9.26 14.82 21.11
CA LYS A 55 -10.45 14.15 20.52
C LYS A 55 -10.25 13.87 19.05
N GLU A 56 -9.71 14.83 18.29
CA GLU A 56 -9.40 14.66 16.87
C GLU A 56 -8.39 13.53 16.66
N TRP A 57 -7.32 13.48 17.45
CA TRP A 57 -6.30 12.42 17.39
C TRP A 57 -6.91 11.03 17.59
N LEU A 58 -7.70 10.85 18.64
CA LEU A 58 -8.33 9.58 18.97
C LEU A 58 -9.38 9.15 17.92
N ASN A 59 -10.23 10.09 17.51
CA ASN A 59 -11.26 9.82 16.52
C ASN A 59 -10.65 9.48 15.16
N SER A 60 -9.63 10.24 14.74
CA SER A 60 -8.96 9.99 13.47
C SER A 60 -8.30 8.61 13.44
N ALA A 61 -7.70 8.18 14.55
CA ALA A 61 -7.11 6.85 14.69
C ALA A 61 -8.11 5.70 14.48
N SER A 62 -9.38 5.92 14.86
CA SER A 62 -10.46 4.94 14.72
C SER A 62 -11.10 5.02 13.33
N SER A 63 -11.43 6.23 12.86
CA SER A 63 -12.06 6.46 11.55
C SER A 63 -11.16 6.02 10.39
N SER A 64 -9.83 6.14 10.52
CA SER A 64 -8.90 5.69 9.47
C SER A 64 -9.02 4.18 9.20
N LEU A 65 -9.35 3.36 10.21
CA LEU A 65 -9.53 1.92 10.00
C LEU A 65 -10.82 1.58 9.22
N LEU A 66 -11.81 2.47 9.25
CA LEU A 66 -13.08 2.29 8.53
C LEU A 66 -12.98 2.74 7.07
N GLU A 67 -12.15 3.76 6.78
CA GLU A 67 -11.98 4.32 5.45
C GLU A 67 -10.50 4.35 4.99
N PRO A 68 -9.81 3.19 4.94
CA PRO A 68 -8.41 3.14 4.53
C PRO A 68 -8.25 3.33 3.02
N ASP A 69 -7.13 3.93 2.60
CA ASP A 69 -6.77 4.08 1.18
C ASP A 69 -6.49 2.72 0.54
N PRO A 70 -7.26 2.31 -0.47
CA PRO A 70 -7.09 1.03 -1.12
C PRO A 70 -5.85 1.02 -2.04
N ILE A 71 -4.86 0.14 -1.79
CA ILE A 71 -3.62 0.03 -2.58
C ILE A 71 -3.38 -1.39 -3.14
N ASP A 72 -2.62 -1.46 -4.23
CA ASP A 72 -2.10 -2.70 -4.82
C ASP A 72 -0.59 -2.78 -4.57
N LEU A 73 -0.09 -3.95 -4.17
CA LEU A 73 1.33 -4.16 -3.90
C LEU A 73 2.11 -4.53 -5.17
N PRO A 74 3.36 -4.07 -5.32
CA PRO A 74 4.09 -3.14 -4.46
C PRO A 74 3.63 -1.70 -4.67
N TYR A 75 3.77 -0.87 -3.64
CA TYR A 75 3.28 0.51 -3.60
C TYR A 75 4.29 1.45 -2.97
N GLU A 76 4.45 2.66 -3.50
CA GLU A 76 5.19 3.74 -2.85
C GLU A 76 4.35 5.02 -2.88
N GLU A 77 4.36 5.74 -1.77
CA GLU A 77 3.75 7.06 -1.64
C GLU A 77 4.60 7.94 -0.73
N ALA A 78 4.73 9.22 -1.10
CA ALA A 78 5.24 10.23 -0.21
C ALA A 78 4.08 11.08 0.33
N PHE A 79 4.06 11.36 1.62
CA PHE A 79 2.97 12.08 2.28
C PHE A 79 3.47 13.12 3.27
N PHE A 80 2.62 14.10 3.51
CA PHE A 80 2.82 15.20 4.44
C PHE A 80 1.90 15.06 5.64
N VAL A 81 2.46 15.19 6.83
CA VAL A 81 1.75 15.25 8.10
C VAL A 81 1.78 16.70 8.57
N ASP A 82 0.62 17.34 8.61
CA ASP A 82 0.46 18.70 9.11
C ASP A 82 0.52 18.69 10.65
N ASN A 83 1.46 19.44 11.22
CA ASN A 83 1.66 19.53 12.67
C ASN A 83 0.48 20.22 13.40
N THR A 84 -0.43 20.88 12.69
CA THR A 84 -1.65 21.46 13.25
C THR A 84 -2.84 20.51 13.19
N SER A 85 -2.70 19.36 12.53
CA SER A 85 -3.74 18.33 12.42
C SER A 85 -3.32 17.07 13.18
N ALA A 86 -4.29 16.36 13.74
CA ALA A 86 -4.02 15.11 14.47
C ALA A 86 -4.41 13.86 13.65
N LYS A 87 -4.33 13.96 12.32
CA LYS A 87 -4.89 12.96 11.41
C LYS A 87 -4.03 11.70 11.32
N ALA A 88 -4.70 10.55 11.34
CA ALA A 88 -4.13 9.26 10.97
C ALA A 88 -4.25 9.02 9.46
N ILE A 89 -3.25 8.36 8.89
CA ILE A 89 -3.22 7.91 7.50
C ILE A 89 -3.29 6.39 7.51
N SER A 90 -4.02 5.79 6.59
CA SER A 90 -4.19 4.34 6.58
C SER A 90 -4.32 3.78 5.17
N TYR A 91 -3.75 2.60 4.97
CA TYR A 91 -3.71 1.89 3.69
C TYR A 91 -4.31 0.51 3.83
N SER A 92 -5.15 0.08 2.89
CA SER A 92 -5.69 -1.28 2.83
C SER A 92 -5.12 -2.05 1.65
N PHE A 93 -4.68 -3.28 1.90
CA PHE A 93 -4.09 -4.15 0.88
C PHE A 93 -4.42 -5.61 1.15
N SER A 94 -4.44 -6.42 0.10
CA SER A 94 -4.58 -7.88 0.22
C SER A 94 -3.21 -8.52 0.29
N ALA A 95 -3.02 -9.48 1.20
CA ALA A 95 -1.83 -10.30 1.24
C ALA A 95 -2.18 -11.79 1.39
N LYS A 96 -1.40 -12.64 0.74
CA LYS A 96 -1.67 -14.07 0.59
C LYS A 96 -0.73 -14.92 1.41
N LYS A 97 -1.20 -16.11 1.76
CA LYS A 97 -0.36 -17.09 2.43
C LYS A 97 0.87 -17.39 1.57
N GLY A 98 2.05 -17.27 2.18
CA GLY A 98 3.33 -17.53 1.51
C GLY A 98 3.95 -16.32 0.83
N GLU A 99 3.33 -15.14 0.91
CA GLU A 99 3.99 -13.87 0.61
C GLU A 99 4.83 -13.42 1.83
N LYS A 100 5.85 -12.61 1.57
CA LYS A 100 6.52 -11.83 2.62
C LYS A 100 6.31 -10.37 2.30
N ILE A 101 5.64 -9.67 3.20
CA ILE A 101 5.38 -8.25 3.07
C ILE A 101 6.44 -7.50 3.86
N GLN A 102 7.01 -6.49 3.23
CA GLN A 102 7.90 -5.51 3.85
C GLN A 102 7.29 -4.14 3.69
N ILE A 103 7.27 -3.38 4.77
CA ILE A 103 6.76 -2.03 4.83
C ILE A 103 7.86 -1.19 5.43
N SER A 104 8.28 -0.15 4.73
CA SER A 104 9.28 0.79 5.24
C SER A 104 8.74 2.21 5.23
N ILE A 105 9.17 3.01 6.21
CA ILE A 105 8.81 4.42 6.35
C ILE A 105 10.07 5.24 6.51
N ALA A 106 10.45 5.93 5.44
CA ALA A 106 11.58 6.85 5.42
C ALA A 106 11.12 8.26 5.79
N GLU A 107 11.93 8.95 6.59
CA GLU A 107 11.77 10.38 6.86
C GLU A 107 12.50 11.16 5.77
N ILE A 108 11.81 12.10 5.13
CA ILE A 108 12.42 13.02 4.17
C ILE A 108 12.82 14.31 4.87
N ALA A 109 11.87 14.92 5.59
CA ALA A 109 12.05 16.11 6.39
C ALA A 109 11.00 16.15 7.50
N ALA A 110 11.37 15.84 8.73
CA ALA A 110 10.43 15.74 9.84
C ALA A 110 11.03 16.27 11.14
N ASP A 111 10.16 16.74 12.04
CA ASP A 111 10.53 16.99 13.42
C ASP A 111 10.90 15.67 14.11
N THR A 112 11.80 15.69 15.08
CA THR A 112 11.99 14.53 15.97
C THR A 112 10.68 14.29 16.72
N MET A 113 10.03 13.17 16.43
CA MET A 113 8.69 12.87 16.94
C MET A 113 8.44 11.38 17.13
N LYS A 114 7.49 11.06 18.02
CA LYS A 114 6.91 9.71 18.07
C LYS A 114 6.01 9.46 16.86
N ARG A 115 6.11 8.24 16.33
CA ARG A 115 5.30 7.72 15.23
C ARG A 115 4.73 6.40 15.65
N PHE A 116 3.49 6.18 15.24
CA PHE A 116 2.74 4.99 15.56
C PHE A 116 2.36 4.31 14.25
N VAL A 117 2.90 3.12 14.04
CA VAL A 117 2.66 2.32 12.85
C VAL A 117 2.08 1.00 13.28
N ASP A 118 0.81 0.79 12.97
CA ASP A 118 0.07 -0.40 13.41
C ASP A 118 -0.46 -1.16 12.21
N LEU A 119 -0.25 -2.47 12.23
CA LEU A 119 -0.77 -3.40 11.23
C LEU A 119 -1.95 -4.17 11.82
N PHE A 120 -3.09 -4.13 11.13
CA PHE A 120 -4.29 -4.87 11.44
C PHE A 120 -4.63 -5.85 10.34
N ARG A 121 -5.15 -7.03 10.69
CA ARG A 121 -5.84 -7.94 9.77
C ARG A 121 -7.33 -7.66 9.85
N VAL A 122 -8.01 -7.64 8.72
CA VAL A 122 -9.46 -7.50 8.64
C VAL A 122 -10.09 -8.89 8.66
N ASP A 123 -10.82 -9.22 9.72
CA ASP A 123 -11.57 -10.46 9.88
C ASP A 123 -13.07 -10.14 9.93
N SER A 124 -13.76 -10.31 8.79
CA SER A 124 -15.15 -9.88 8.60
C SER A 124 -15.34 -8.38 8.89
N GLU A 125 -15.69 -8.02 10.11
CA GLU A 125 -15.91 -6.63 10.57
C GLU A 125 -14.99 -6.23 11.74
N GLU A 126 -14.08 -7.12 12.16
CA GLU A 126 -13.14 -6.86 13.25
C GLU A 126 -11.74 -6.54 12.70
N PHE A 127 -11.07 -5.59 13.36
CA PHE A 127 -9.67 -5.24 13.09
C PHE A 127 -8.77 -5.91 14.14
N VAL A 128 -8.16 -7.03 13.75
CA VAL A 128 -7.25 -7.78 14.61
C VAL A 128 -5.86 -7.15 14.53
N HIS A 129 -5.36 -6.58 15.63
CA HIS A 129 -3.98 -6.06 15.68
C HIS A 129 -2.96 -7.20 15.51
N ILE A 130 -2.01 -7.01 14.60
CA ILE A 130 -1.00 -8.03 14.23
C ILE A 130 0.38 -7.65 14.73
N ALA A 131 0.77 -6.39 14.53
CA ALA A 131 2.09 -5.90 14.86
C ALA A 131 2.08 -4.37 14.91
N SER A 132 3.05 -3.80 15.62
CA SER A 132 3.39 -2.39 15.56
C SER A 132 4.88 -2.25 15.22
N ALA A 133 5.23 -1.21 14.46
CA ALA A 133 6.62 -0.77 14.40
C ALA A 133 6.82 0.27 15.51
N ASP A 134 7.85 0.09 16.34
CA ASP A 134 8.20 1.08 17.35
C ASP A 134 8.69 2.39 16.68
N SER A 135 8.76 3.46 17.46
CA SER A 135 9.24 4.77 16.95
C SER A 135 10.65 4.76 16.35
N THR A 136 11.47 3.72 16.61
CA THR A 136 12.80 3.49 16.02
C THR A 136 12.78 2.58 14.78
N GLY A 137 11.69 1.84 14.60
CA GLY A 137 11.45 0.88 13.55
C GLY A 137 10.92 1.57 12.31
N HIS A 138 11.81 1.98 11.43
CA HIS A 138 11.46 2.43 10.07
C HIS A 138 10.94 1.29 9.18
N PHE A 139 10.66 0.12 9.74
CA PHE A 139 10.49 -1.12 9.02
C PHE A 139 9.57 -2.10 9.77
N LEU A 140 8.60 -2.68 9.05
CA LEU A 140 7.73 -3.76 9.49
C LEU A 140 7.74 -4.86 8.45
N SER A 141 8.01 -6.10 8.85
CA SER A 141 7.95 -7.26 7.95
C SER A 141 7.14 -8.38 8.56
N PHE A 142 6.28 -8.99 7.75
CA PHE A 142 5.46 -10.12 8.16
C PHE A 142 5.15 -11.07 7.01
N GLU A 143 4.87 -12.32 7.37
CA GLU A 143 4.42 -13.35 6.44
C GLU A 143 2.96 -13.71 6.76
N PRO A 144 1.99 -13.45 5.86
CA PRO A 144 0.61 -13.83 6.07
C PRO A 144 0.47 -15.34 6.29
N ARG A 145 -0.19 -15.74 7.39
CA ARG A 145 -0.49 -17.16 7.66
C ARG A 145 -1.67 -17.69 6.84
N ARG A 146 -2.46 -16.78 6.27
CA ARG A 146 -3.67 -17.01 5.47
C ARG A 146 -3.86 -15.86 4.49
N ASP A 147 -4.62 -16.10 3.43
CA ASP A 147 -5.12 -15.04 2.56
C ASP A 147 -6.07 -14.14 3.37
N ALA A 148 -5.76 -12.85 3.45
CA ALA A 148 -6.55 -11.87 4.19
C ALA A 148 -6.30 -10.44 3.67
N SER A 149 -7.19 -9.53 4.05
CA SER A 149 -6.98 -8.10 3.90
C SER A 149 -6.29 -7.55 5.15
N TYR A 150 -5.42 -6.57 4.94
CA TYR A 150 -4.68 -5.90 6.00
C TYR A 150 -4.88 -4.40 5.89
N ILE A 151 -4.81 -3.72 7.03
CA ILE A 151 -4.80 -2.26 7.13
C ILE A 151 -3.53 -1.86 7.87
N LEU A 152 -2.73 -0.99 7.27
CA LEU A 152 -1.66 -0.31 7.97
C LEU A 152 -2.15 1.08 8.35
N ARG A 153 -2.00 1.48 9.62
CA ARG A 153 -2.24 2.84 10.10
C ARG A 153 -0.91 3.48 10.46
N PHE A 154 -0.72 4.72 10.01
CA PHE A 154 0.34 5.63 10.44
C PHE A 154 -0.29 6.81 11.17
N GLN A 155 0.27 7.20 12.31
CA GLN A 155 -0.12 8.42 13.01
C GLN A 155 1.09 9.03 13.74
N SER A 156 1.18 10.35 13.79
CA SER A 156 2.18 11.06 14.61
C SER A 156 1.65 11.36 16.01
N GLU A 157 2.54 11.75 16.91
CA GLU A 157 2.13 12.47 18.13
C GLU A 157 1.58 13.87 17.83
N LEU A 158 0.91 14.46 18.81
CA LEU A 158 0.28 15.78 18.68
C LEU A 158 1.32 16.87 18.43
N LEU A 159 0.96 17.86 17.60
CA LEU A 159 1.77 19.05 17.35
C LEU A 159 3.13 18.76 16.69
N ARG A 160 3.21 17.64 15.98
CA ARG A 160 4.39 17.19 15.22
C ARG A 160 3.98 16.73 13.84
N GLY A 161 4.87 16.97 12.88
CA GLY A 161 4.61 16.69 11.49
C GLY A 161 5.90 16.59 10.69
N GLY A 162 5.73 16.42 9.39
CA GLY A 162 6.84 16.23 8.49
C GLY A 162 6.44 15.54 7.19
N THR A 163 7.44 15.29 6.38
CA THR A 163 7.32 14.60 5.11
C THR A 163 7.94 13.22 5.22
N PHE A 164 7.15 12.21 4.85
CA PHE A 164 7.52 10.81 4.93
C PHE A 164 7.34 10.15 3.57
N LYS A 165 8.03 9.03 3.40
CA LYS A 165 7.82 8.14 2.27
C LYS A 165 7.56 6.74 2.79
N ILE A 166 6.45 6.16 2.40
CA ILE A 166 6.08 4.79 2.74
C ILE A 166 6.20 3.90 1.51
N THR A 167 6.83 2.76 1.70
CA THR A 167 7.02 1.75 0.66
C THR A 167 6.50 0.42 1.16
N PHE A 168 5.60 -0.19 0.38
CA PHE A 168 5.09 -1.54 0.59
C PHE A 168 5.65 -2.43 -0.51
N GLU A 169 6.38 -3.46 -0.11
CA GLU A 169 6.94 -4.45 -1.01
C GLU A 169 6.40 -5.82 -0.65
N ASN A 170 5.88 -6.52 -1.65
CA ASN A 170 5.74 -7.97 -1.59
C ASN A 170 7.06 -8.54 -2.12
N GLU A 171 7.98 -8.90 -1.23
CA GLU A 171 9.25 -9.46 -1.67
C GLU A 171 8.96 -10.71 -2.52
N PRO A 172 9.50 -10.78 -3.76
CA PRO A 172 9.49 -12.02 -4.52
C PRO A 172 10.08 -13.10 -3.64
N THR A 173 9.26 -14.09 -3.34
CA THR A 173 9.71 -15.26 -2.59
C THR A 173 10.64 -16.14 -3.42
N LEU A 174 10.64 -15.94 -4.74
CA LEU A 174 11.39 -16.69 -5.74
C LEU A 174 12.11 -15.72 -6.69
N ALA A 175 13.39 -16.01 -6.99
CA ALA A 175 14.11 -15.29 -8.04
C ALA A 175 13.51 -15.59 -9.43
N PHE A 176 13.77 -14.72 -10.41
CA PHE A 176 13.29 -14.96 -11.78
C PHE A 176 13.92 -16.23 -12.37
N PRO A 177 13.15 -17.19 -12.92
CA PRO A 177 13.64 -18.56 -13.20
C PRO A 177 14.49 -18.67 -14.48
N VAL A 178 14.74 -17.58 -15.20
CA VAL A 178 15.54 -17.56 -16.44
C VAL A 178 16.62 -16.49 -16.31
N ALA A 179 17.88 -16.88 -16.51
CA ALA A 179 19.02 -15.99 -16.36
C ALA A 179 18.93 -14.78 -17.31
N GLY A 180 19.10 -13.57 -16.76
CA GLY A 180 19.09 -12.32 -17.54
C GLY A 180 17.72 -11.93 -18.10
N LYS A 181 16.63 -12.53 -17.62
CA LYS A 181 15.24 -12.18 -17.99
C LYS A 181 14.49 -11.58 -16.81
N ASN A 182 13.35 -10.96 -17.12
CA ASN A 182 12.46 -10.30 -16.17
C ASN A 182 11.00 -10.41 -16.65
N HIS A 183 10.09 -9.74 -15.97
CA HIS A 183 8.65 -9.71 -16.27
C HIS A 183 8.33 -9.32 -17.72
N GLY A 184 9.12 -8.44 -18.34
CA GLY A 184 8.94 -8.04 -19.74
C GLY A 184 9.17 -9.18 -20.75
N SER A 185 9.71 -10.32 -20.31
CA SER A 185 9.90 -11.51 -21.13
C SER A 185 8.73 -12.51 -21.05
N ILE A 186 7.70 -12.23 -20.25
CA ILE A 186 6.53 -13.10 -20.11
C ILE A 186 5.61 -12.89 -21.32
N ILE A 187 5.34 -13.98 -22.04
CA ILE A 187 4.58 -13.98 -23.30
C ILE A 187 3.20 -14.65 -23.18
N SER A 188 2.98 -15.46 -22.14
CA SER A 188 1.67 -15.98 -21.78
C SER A 188 1.55 -16.05 -20.26
N TYR A 189 0.36 -15.70 -19.76
CA TYR A 189 0.09 -15.47 -18.36
C TYR A 189 -0.78 -16.58 -17.75
N TRP A 190 -0.78 -16.62 -16.43
CA TRP A 190 -1.68 -17.47 -15.65
C TRP A 190 -3.13 -17.16 -16.04
N GLY A 191 -3.93 -18.19 -16.29
CA GLY A 191 -5.34 -18.02 -16.63
C GLY A 191 -5.62 -18.08 -18.13
N ASP A 192 -4.62 -17.83 -18.99
CA ASP A 192 -4.77 -17.78 -20.45
C ASP A 192 -5.44 -19.06 -20.98
N PRO A 193 -6.33 -18.95 -21.99
CA PRO A 193 -7.03 -20.11 -22.53
C PRO A 193 -6.04 -21.06 -23.23
N ARG A 194 -6.18 -22.36 -22.92
CA ARG A 194 -5.42 -23.46 -23.53
C ARG A 194 -6.39 -24.44 -24.20
N ASP A 195 -5.87 -25.19 -25.17
CA ASP A 195 -6.59 -26.28 -25.83
C ASP A 195 -7.95 -25.84 -26.39
N GLY A 196 -7.98 -24.67 -27.04
CA GLY A 196 -9.21 -24.09 -27.60
C GLY A 196 -10.18 -23.51 -26.58
N GLY A 197 -9.74 -23.25 -25.34
CA GLY A 197 -10.56 -22.71 -24.25
C GLY A 197 -11.06 -23.76 -23.25
N ASN A 198 -10.73 -25.04 -23.45
CA ASN A 198 -11.14 -26.13 -22.56
C ASN A 198 -10.30 -26.24 -21.28
N ARG A 199 -9.16 -25.56 -21.23
CA ARG A 199 -8.27 -25.54 -20.07
C ARG A 199 -7.74 -24.14 -19.83
N SER A 200 -7.39 -23.84 -18.59
CA SER A 200 -6.69 -22.61 -18.21
C SER A 200 -5.20 -22.85 -18.04
N HIS A 201 -4.38 -21.83 -18.30
CA HIS A 201 -2.94 -21.91 -18.16
C HIS A 201 -2.51 -21.90 -16.68
N ASP A 202 -1.98 -23.03 -16.21
CA ASP A 202 -1.54 -23.26 -14.83
C ASP A 202 -0.10 -22.76 -14.54
N GLY A 203 0.35 -21.74 -15.26
CA GLY A 203 1.71 -21.20 -15.14
C GLY A 203 1.89 -19.88 -15.89
N ILE A 204 3.14 -19.56 -16.19
CA ILE A 204 3.52 -18.48 -17.11
C ILE A 204 4.52 -19.02 -18.13
N ASP A 205 4.51 -18.44 -19.33
CA ASP A 205 5.50 -18.76 -20.37
C ASP A 205 6.45 -17.58 -20.52
N ILE A 206 7.74 -17.85 -20.36
CA ILE A 206 8.82 -16.86 -20.39
C ILE A 206 9.63 -17.08 -21.66
N TYR A 207 9.59 -16.12 -22.57
CA TYR A 207 10.39 -16.17 -23.78
C TYR A 207 11.88 -15.99 -23.48
N ALA A 208 12.69 -16.88 -24.03
CA ALA A 208 14.14 -16.71 -24.12
C ALA A 208 14.70 -17.55 -25.27
N PRO A 209 15.85 -17.17 -25.85
CA PRO A 209 16.51 -18.01 -26.86
C PRO A 209 16.74 -19.45 -26.37
N LEU A 210 16.66 -20.41 -27.30
CA LEU A 210 17.05 -21.80 -27.06
C LEU A 210 18.43 -21.87 -26.39
N GLY A 211 18.56 -22.67 -25.33
CA GLY A 211 19.81 -22.81 -24.58
C GLY A 211 20.03 -21.75 -23.50
N THR A 212 19.14 -20.77 -23.32
CA THR A 212 19.25 -19.79 -22.21
C THR A 212 19.19 -20.53 -20.87
N PRO A 213 20.07 -20.24 -19.89
CA PRO A 213 20.04 -20.91 -18.59
C PRO A 213 18.73 -20.68 -17.82
N VAL A 214 18.14 -21.78 -17.37
CA VAL A 214 17.06 -21.83 -16.38
C VAL A 214 17.69 -22.03 -15.01
N ILE A 215 17.37 -21.16 -14.05
CA ILE A 215 17.98 -21.12 -12.73
C ILE A 215 16.99 -21.49 -11.63
N ALA A 216 17.49 -22.04 -10.53
CA ALA A 216 16.72 -22.32 -9.33
C ALA A 216 16.24 -21.01 -8.69
N PRO A 217 14.92 -20.77 -8.56
CA PRO A 217 14.37 -19.55 -7.96
C PRO A 217 14.56 -19.46 -6.44
N THR A 218 14.76 -20.61 -5.79
CA THR A 218 14.88 -20.77 -4.34
C THR A 218 15.77 -21.97 -4.05
N ASP A 219 16.29 -22.05 -2.83
CA ASP A 219 16.93 -23.26 -2.33
C ASP A 219 15.92 -24.43 -2.35
N GLY A 220 16.34 -25.60 -2.79
CA GLY A 220 15.41 -26.70 -2.98
C GLY A 220 16.05 -28.06 -3.25
N ILE A 221 15.19 -29.06 -3.45
CA ILE A 221 15.58 -30.43 -3.79
C ILE A 221 14.85 -30.86 -5.07
N VAL A 222 15.58 -31.33 -6.07
CA VAL A 222 15.00 -31.84 -7.33
C VAL A 222 14.17 -33.10 -7.04
N LYS A 223 12.85 -33.03 -7.16
CA LYS A 223 11.93 -34.13 -6.84
C LYS A 223 11.81 -35.14 -7.96
N SER A 224 11.73 -34.65 -9.19
CA SER A 224 11.70 -35.45 -10.41
C SER A 224 12.23 -34.67 -11.60
N ILE A 225 12.63 -35.44 -12.59
CA ILE A 225 12.98 -34.98 -13.94
C ILE A 225 12.16 -35.87 -14.85
N ASP A 226 11.41 -35.25 -15.75
CA ASP A 226 10.53 -35.92 -16.68
C ASP A 226 11.05 -35.68 -18.09
N ASP A 227 10.96 -36.67 -18.97
CA ASP A 227 11.42 -36.60 -20.37
C ASP A 227 10.28 -36.80 -21.39
N LYS A 228 9.04 -36.91 -20.90
CA LYS A 228 7.85 -37.31 -21.64
C LYS A 228 6.61 -36.54 -21.15
N GLY A 229 5.54 -36.59 -21.93
CA GLY A 229 4.27 -35.94 -21.64
C GLY A 229 4.17 -34.53 -22.22
N ILE A 230 3.13 -33.78 -21.83
CA ILE A 230 2.81 -32.48 -22.44
C ILE A 230 3.93 -31.44 -22.23
N GLY A 231 4.59 -31.45 -21.07
CA GLY A 231 5.70 -30.56 -20.77
C GLY A 231 7.04 -30.96 -21.40
N GLY A 232 7.11 -32.11 -22.07
CA GLY A 232 8.36 -32.62 -22.65
C GLY A 232 9.41 -32.87 -21.58
N LYS A 233 10.59 -32.27 -21.74
CA LYS A 233 11.64 -32.29 -20.73
C LYS A 233 11.29 -31.30 -19.63
N ALA A 234 11.20 -31.78 -18.40
CA ALA A 234 10.79 -30.97 -17.28
C ALA A 234 11.51 -31.31 -15.97
N ILE A 235 11.55 -30.34 -15.07
CA ILE A 235 12.09 -30.46 -13.72
C ILE A 235 11.00 -30.09 -12.72
N TRP A 236 10.88 -30.88 -11.67
CA TRP A 236 10.14 -30.53 -10.47
C TRP A 236 11.10 -30.27 -9.32
N LEU A 237 11.06 -29.06 -8.77
CA LEU A 237 11.88 -28.63 -7.64
C LEU A 237 10.99 -28.45 -6.40
N GLU A 238 11.27 -29.16 -5.30
CA GLU A 238 10.63 -28.88 -4.01
C GLU A 238 11.33 -27.69 -3.35
N ASP A 239 10.56 -26.64 -3.07
CA ASP A 239 11.04 -25.47 -2.34
C ASP A 239 11.39 -25.88 -0.90
N ALA A 240 12.64 -25.62 -0.46
CA ALA A 240 13.09 -25.99 0.87
C ALA A 240 12.43 -25.15 1.98
N LYS A 241 11.99 -23.93 1.66
CA LYS A 241 11.44 -22.96 2.62
C LYS A 241 9.91 -23.01 2.67
N ARG A 242 9.27 -23.45 1.58
CA ARG A 242 7.80 -23.32 1.41
C ARG A 242 7.17 -24.64 0.97
N PRO A 243 5.88 -24.88 1.28
CA PRO A 243 5.18 -26.11 0.91
C PRO A 243 4.77 -26.11 -0.58
N HIS A 244 5.74 -25.86 -1.47
CA HIS A 244 5.53 -25.73 -2.91
C HIS A 244 6.46 -26.64 -3.71
N ASN A 245 5.99 -27.05 -4.88
CA ASN A 245 6.79 -27.64 -5.94
C ASN A 245 6.79 -26.66 -7.12
N LEU A 246 7.97 -26.36 -7.66
CA LEU A 246 8.17 -25.52 -8.83
C LEU A 246 8.34 -26.41 -10.06
N TYR A 247 7.64 -26.10 -11.13
CA TYR A 247 7.65 -26.86 -12.38
C TYR A 247 8.31 -26.04 -13.49
N PHE A 248 9.29 -26.64 -14.16
CA PHE A 248 10.01 -26.05 -15.28
C PHE A 248 9.85 -26.99 -16.46
N ALA A 249 9.19 -26.55 -17.54
CA ALA A 249 8.90 -27.41 -18.69
C ALA A 249 9.36 -26.81 -20.01
N HIS A 250 9.25 -27.62 -21.07
CA HIS A 250 9.73 -27.34 -22.42
C HIS A 250 11.25 -27.19 -22.50
N LEU A 251 12.00 -27.77 -21.55
CA LEU A 251 13.45 -27.64 -21.50
C LEU A 251 14.11 -28.27 -22.73
N ASP A 252 15.26 -27.74 -23.13
CA ASP A 252 16.13 -28.40 -24.10
C ASP A 252 16.92 -29.52 -23.43
N ASN A 253 17.48 -29.22 -22.25
CA ASN A 253 18.19 -30.17 -21.41
C ASN A 253 18.20 -29.73 -19.93
N TRP A 254 18.59 -30.63 -19.03
CA TRP A 254 18.77 -30.36 -17.59
C TRP A 254 20.23 -30.53 -17.17
N SER A 255 20.67 -29.76 -16.18
CA SER A 255 22.03 -29.82 -15.60
C SER A 255 22.06 -30.47 -14.22
N VAL A 256 20.92 -30.95 -13.74
CA VAL A 256 20.73 -31.54 -12.40
C VAL A 256 20.19 -32.97 -12.48
N LYS A 257 20.19 -33.67 -11.35
CA LYS A 257 19.64 -35.02 -11.19
C LYS A 257 18.64 -35.08 -10.04
N ARG A 258 17.74 -36.07 -10.10
CA ARG A 258 16.77 -36.32 -9.02
C ARG A 258 17.46 -36.49 -7.67
N GLY A 259 16.95 -35.81 -6.65
CA GLY A 259 17.49 -35.79 -5.28
C GLY A 259 18.59 -34.76 -5.04
N GLU A 260 19.04 -34.06 -6.09
CA GLU A 260 20.06 -33.03 -5.97
C GLU A 260 19.53 -31.81 -5.21
N LYS A 261 20.37 -31.26 -4.33
CA LYS A 261 20.10 -30.00 -3.63
C LYS A 261 20.65 -28.86 -4.47
N VAL A 262 19.85 -27.82 -4.67
CA VAL A 262 20.23 -26.61 -5.41
C VAL A 262 20.05 -25.39 -4.52
N LYS A 263 20.82 -24.35 -4.78
CA LYS A 263 20.69 -23.02 -4.18
C LYS A 263 20.05 -22.05 -5.14
N THR A 264 19.45 -20.99 -4.61
CA THR A 264 18.97 -19.88 -5.45
C THR A 264 20.06 -19.41 -6.42
N GLY A 265 19.74 -19.35 -7.71
CA GLY A 265 20.66 -18.92 -8.78
C GLY A 265 21.41 -20.04 -9.49
N ASP A 266 21.43 -21.26 -8.95
CA ASP A 266 22.07 -22.40 -9.62
C ASP A 266 21.38 -22.71 -10.95
N THR A 267 22.14 -22.99 -12.01
CA THR A 267 21.55 -23.43 -13.29
C THR A 267 21.05 -24.86 -13.16
N ILE A 268 19.75 -25.06 -13.41
CA ILE A 268 19.08 -26.37 -13.33
C ILE A 268 18.76 -26.96 -14.70
N GLY A 269 18.71 -26.14 -15.75
CA GLY A 269 18.51 -26.59 -17.11
C GLY A 269 18.59 -25.45 -18.11
N PHE A 270 18.09 -25.70 -19.31
CA PHE A 270 18.18 -24.76 -20.43
C PHE A 270 16.84 -24.65 -21.15
N VAL A 271 16.48 -23.41 -21.50
CA VAL A 271 15.24 -23.10 -22.23
C VAL A 271 15.22 -23.86 -23.56
N GLY A 272 14.08 -24.46 -23.89
CA GLY A 272 13.88 -25.17 -25.14
C GLY A 272 12.47 -25.04 -25.69
N ASN A 273 12.06 -26.06 -26.43
CA ASN A 273 10.73 -26.17 -27.03
C ASN A 273 10.23 -27.64 -27.05
N THR A 274 10.65 -28.48 -26.09
CA THR A 274 10.22 -29.89 -26.08
C THR A 274 8.77 -30.06 -25.62
N GLY A 275 8.15 -31.22 -25.88
CA GLY A 275 6.75 -31.46 -25.55
C GLY A 275 5.79 -30.79 -26.53
N ASN A 276 4.66 -30.27 -26.06
CA ASN A 276 3.69 -29.59 -26.92
C ASN A 276 4.14 -28.20 -27.40
N ALA A 277 5.26 -27.67 -26.88
CA ALA A 277 5.87 -26.41 -27.32
C ALA A 277 6.65 -26.52 -28.64
N PHE A 278 6.78 -27.71 -29.23
CA PHE A 278 7.65 -27.97 -30.39
C PHE A 278 7.43 -27.02 -31.58
N TYR A 279 6.19 -26.63 -31.83
CA TYR A 279 5.82 -25.73 -32.93
C TYR A 279 5.77 -24.24 -32.55
N SER A 280 6.25 -23.88 -31.35
CA SER A 280 6.26 -22.52 -30.83
C SER A 280 7.68 -21.98 -30.66
N SER A 281 7.82 -20.66 -30.50
CA SER A 281 9.10 -20.04 -30.13
C SER A 281 9.62 -20.60 -28.81
N PRO A 282 10.93 -20.84 -28.66
CA PRO A 282 11.51 -21.34 -27.41
C PRO A 282 11.10 -20.48 -26.20
N HIS A 283 10.68 -21.16 -25.14
CA HIS A 283 10.24 -20.53 -23.90
C HIS A 283 10.35 -21.51 -22.73
N LEU A 284 10.41 -20.96 -21.52
CA LEU A 284 10.23 -21.74 -20.30
C LEU A 284 8.76 -21.65 -19.90
N HIS A 285 8.09 -22.79 -19.75
CA HIS A 285 6.87 -22.84 -18.95
C HIS A 285 7.26 -22.98 -17.47
N PHE A 286 6.81 -22.04 -16.64
CA PHE A 286 7.06 -22.01 -15.21
C PHE A 286 5.74 -22.05 -14.42
N GLY A 287 5.59 -23.06 -13.56
CA GLY A 287 4.41 -23.25 -12.72
C GLY A 287 4.76 -23.43 -11.24
N ILE A 288 3.85 -23.05 -10.36
CA ILE A 288 4.00 -23.25 -8.92
C ILE A 288 2.81 -24.03 -8.38
N TYR A 289 3.10 -25.13 -7.68
CA TYR A 289 2.11 -26.10 -7.23
C TYR A 289 2.21 -26.31 -5.73
N THR A 290 1.07 -26.55 -5.08
CA THR A 290 1.05 -26.95 -3.67
C THR A 290 1.62 -28.36 -3.51
N ARG A 291 2.56 -28.56 -2.58
CA ARG A 291 3.35 -29.81 -2.43
C ARG A 291 2.51 -31.09 -2.37
N ASN A 292 1.31 -31.03 -1.78
CA ASN A 292 0.47 -32.19 -1.49
C ASN A 292 -0.82 -32.29 -2.32
N SER A 293 -1.08 -31.39 -3.26
CA SER A 293 -2.39 -31.37 -3.96
C SER A 293 -2.35 -31.10 -5.45
N MET A 294 -1.16 -30.96 -6.07
CA MET A 294 -0.99 -30.59 -7.48
C MET A 294 -1.82 -29.37 -7.91
N LYS A 295 -2.28 -28.57 -6.95
CA LYS A 295 -3.05 -27.36 -7.20
C LYS A 295 -2.07 -26.25 -7.54
N ALA A 296 -2.15 -25.78 -8.77
CA ALA A 296 -1.34 -24.68 -9.26
C ALA A 296 -1.85 -23.32 -8.74
N PHE A 297 -0.97 -22.32 -8.69
CA PHE A 297 -1.33 -20.93 -8.42
C PHE A 297 -0.44 -19.97 -9.20
N ASN A 298 -0.93 -18.74 -9.39
CA ASN A 298 -0.30 -17.72 -10.23
C ASN A 298 1.17 -17.44 -9.85
N PRO A 299 2.16 -17.77 -10.72
CA PRO A 299 3.58 -17.58 -10.46
C PRO A 299 4.02 -16.12 -10.35
N LEU A 300 3.32 -15.16 -10.98
CA LEU A 300 3.71 -13.74 -10.99
C LEU A 300 3.84 -13.17 -9.58
N LYS A 301 3.01 -13.65 -8.64
CA LYS A 301 3.05 -13.19 -7.23
C LYS A 301 4.37 -13.53 -6.55
N SER A 302 5.02 -14.60 -6.99
CA SER A 302 6.27 -15.09 -6.41
C SER A 302 7.51 -14.51 -7.09
N LEU A 303 7.36 -13.94 -8.30
CA LEU A 303 8.45 -13.37 -9.10
C LEU A 303 8.66 -11.86 -8.89
N GLY A 304 7.76 -11.19 -8.16
CA GLY A 304 7.92 -9.84 -7.62
C GLY A 304 7.69 -8.74 -8.67
N PHE A 305 6.85 -7.75 -8.40
CA PHE A 305 6.61 -6.67 -9.37
C PHE A 305 7.62 -5.53 -9.21
N GLU A 306 7.86 -4.76 -10.27
CA GLU A 306 8.68 -3.54 -10.19
C GLU A 306 7.95 -2.47 -9.36
N LEU A 307 8.60 -1.96 -8.32
CA LEU A 307 8.13 -0.81 -7.56
C LEU A 307 8.24 0.45 -8.44
N LYS A 308 7.13 1.18 -8.57
CA LYS A 308 7.14 2.50 -9.20
C LYS A 308 7.48 3.56 -8.16
N THR A 309 8.62 4.20 -8.34
CA THR A 309 9.18 5.14 -7.35
C THR A 309 8.65 6.55 -7.49
N VAL A 310 8.59 7.24 -6.36
CA VAL A 310 8.15 8.62 -6.18
C VAL A 310 9.38 9.53 -5.99
N ASN A 311 9.81 10.23 -7.04
CA ASN A 311 11.03 11.05 -6.96
C ASN A 311 10.87 12.52 -7.43
N ASP A 312 10.03 12.82 -8.42
CA ASP A 312 10.15 14.10 -9.14
C ASP A 312 9.46 15.31 -8.47
N ASP A 313 8.59 15.09 -7.47
CA ASP A 313 7.69 16.14 -6.96
C ASP A 313 7.65 16.27 -5.42
N LEU A 314 8.64 15.76 -4.69
CA LEU A 314 8.61 15.75 -3.21
C LEU A 314 8.42 17.15 -2.59
N GLY A 315 8.94 18.20 -3.23
CA GLY A 315 8.77 19.59 -2.80
C GLY A 315 7.33 20.13 -2.89
N TRP A 316 6.40 19.36 -3.48
CA TRP A 316 4.99 19.74 -3.57
C TRP A 316 4.22 19.41 -2.28
N LEU A 317 4.75 18.50 -1.45
CA LEU A 317 4.10 18.05 -0.22
C LEU A 317 3.89 19.21 0.75
N GLY A 318 2.66 19.31 1.27
CA GLY A 318 2.24 20.40 2.16
C GLY A 318 1.95 21.74 1.44
N SER A 319 2.26 21.85 0.15
CA SER A 319 2.08 23.10 -0.59
C SER A 319 0.65 23.33 -1.04
N GLU A 320 0.25 24.60 -1.07
CA GLU A 320 -0.98 25.06 -1.72
C GLU A 320 -0.78 25.07 -3.25
N MET A 321 -1.75 24.54 -3.97
CA MET A 321 -1.77 24.37 -5.41
C MET A 321 -3.02 24.97 -6.01
N ARG A 322 -2.97 25.25 -7.31
CA ARG A 322 -4.12 25.67 -8.09
C ARG A 322 -4.39 24.74 -9.27
N LEU A 323 -5.66 24.46 -9.51
CA LEU A 323 -6.10 23.74 -10.70
C LEU A 323 -5.87 24.58 -11.96
N THR A 324 -5.22 24.00 -12.98
CA THR A 324 -4.94 24.65 -14.26
C THR A 324 -6.09 24.50 -15.26
N THR A 325 -6.90 23.46 -15.10
CA THR A 325 -8.08 23.10 -15.90
C THR A 325 -9.25 22.74 -14.98
N ASN A 326 -10.43 22.50 -15.54
CA ASN A 326 -11.45 21.76 -14.81
C ASN A 326 -10.95 20.32 -14.62
N ALA A 327 -11.25 19.71 -13.49
CA ALA A 327 -10.76 18.38 -13.13
C ALA A 327 -11.83 17.61 -12.36
N VAL A 328 -11.55 16.32 -12.12
CA VAL A 328 -12.36 15.46 -11.26
C VAL A 328 -11.49 15.00 -10.11
N ILE A 329 -12.02 15.07 -8.89
CA ILE A 329 -11.37 14.46 -7.74
C ILE A 329 -11.96 13.06 -7.52
N TYR A 330 -11.08 12.10 -7.31
CA TYR A 330 -11.40 10.68 -7.18
C TYR A 330 -11.28 10.21 -5.74
N LYS A 331 -12.09 9.23 -5.35
CA LYS A 331 -12.08 8.66 -3.99
C LYS A 331 -10.76 7.96 -3.68
N ASP A 332 -10.24 7.25 -4.65
CA ASP A 332 -9.01 6.50 -4.53
C ASP A 332 -8.27 6.40 -5.88
N SER A 333 -7.00 5.98 -5.82
CA SER A 333 -6.11 5.88 -6.97
C SER A 333 -6.33 4.61 -7.83
N ARG A 334 -7.16 3.66 -7.39
CA ARG A 334 -7.41 2.38 -8.07
C ARG A 334 -8.69 2.40 -8.90
N THR A 335 -9.81 2.68 -8.26
CA THR A 335 -11.16 2.53 -8.81
C THR A 335 -11.58 3.69 -9.70
N HIS A 336 -10.91 4.85 -9.58
CA HIS A 336 -11.32 6.10 -10.24
C HIS A 336 -12.80 6.44 -9.98
N ALA A 337 -13.34 6.06 -8.82
CA ALA A 337 -14.65 6.48 -8.38
C ALA A 337 -14.67 8.00 -8.18
N GLN A 338 -15.53 8.70 -8.91
CA GLN A 338 -15.61 10.16 -8.86
C GLN A 338 -16.26 10.62 -7.54
N LEU A 339 -15.63 11.58 -6.86
CA LEU A 339 -16.21 12.25 -5.68
C LEU A 339 -16.92 13.53 -6.09
N SER A 340 -16.21 14.44 -6.77
CA SER A 340 -16.75 15.73 -7.18
C SER A 340 -16.02 16.29 -8.39
N LYS A 341 -16.62 17.30 -9.03
CA LYS A 341 -16.00 18.05 -10.13
C LYS A 341 -15.42 19.34 -9.57
N LEU A 342 -14.20 19.65 -9.99
CA LEU A 342 -13.48 20.85 -9.58
C LEU A 342 -13.31 21.81 -10.75
N GLU A 343 -13.37 23.09 -10.45
CA GLU A 343 -13.25 24.13 -11.46
C GLU A 343 -11.81 24.61 -11.62
N ARG A 344 -11.47 25.06 -12.83
CA ARG A 344 -10.21 25.77 -13.08
C ARG A 344 -10.03 26.90 -12.08
N ASN A 345 -8.79 27.07 -11.60
CA ASN A 345 -8.36 28.03 -10.59
C ASN A 345 -8.81 27.73 -9.15
N GLN A 346 -9.43 26.58 -8.90
CA GLN A 346 -9.71 26.15 -7.54
C GLN A 346 -8.40 25.82 -6.80
N ILE A 347 -8.37 26.11 -5.49
CA ILE A 347 -7.21 25.86 -4.64
C ILE A 347 -7.34 24.51 -3.94
N ALA A 348 -6.22 23.81 -3.80
CA ALA A 348 -6.12 22.56 -3.05
C ALA A 348 -4.76 22.47 -2.36
N ARG A 349 -4.63 21.68 -1.30
CA ARG A 349 -3.35 21.38 -0.64
C ARG A 349 -2.92 19.97 -0.96
N ILE A 350 -1.65 19.75 -1.31
CA ILE A 350 -1.11 18.40 -1.52
C ILE A 350 -0.79 17.77 -0.17
N ILE A 351 -1.41 16.63 0.12
CA ILE A 351 -1.15 15.87 1.34
C ILE A 351 -0.42 14.54 1.07
N ALA A 352 -0.52 13.99 -0.13
CA ALA A 352 0.29 12.86 -0.56
C ALA A 352 0.49 12.83 -2.08
N LEU A 353 1.46 12.06 -2.55
CA LEU A 353 1.72 11.85 -3.98
C LEU A 353 2.31 10.48 -4.24
N ASN A 354 1.86 9.85 -5.33
CA ASN A 354 2.39 8.60 -5.85
C ASN A 354 2.86 8.77 -7.32
N ASP A 355 3.13 7.67 -8.02
CA ASP A 355 3.60 7.69 -9.42
C ASP A 355 2.59 8.33 -10.38
N LYS A 356 1.29 8.25 -10.09
CA LYS A 356 0.20 8.65 -11.00
C LYS A 356 -0.47 9.96 -10.63
N ALA A 357 -0.68 10.21 -9.34
CA ALA A 357 -1.60 11.21 -8.86
C ALA A 357 -1.09 11.90 -7.58
N CYS A 358 -1.71 13.04 -7.28
CA CYS A 358 -1.62 13.70 -5.98
C CYS A 358 -2.89 13.41 -5.19
N LYS A 359 -2.74 13.08 -3.91
CA LYS A 359 -3.82 13.18 -2.93
C LYS A 359 -3.87 14.62 -2.41
N VAL A 360 -5.04 15.24 -2.52
CA VAL A 360 -5.27 16.63 -2.15
C VAL A 360 -6.34 16.76 -1.09
N GLU A 361 -6.20 17.77 -0.26
CA GLU A 361 -7.22 18.28 0.65
C GLU A 361 -7.74 19.62 0.10
N LEU A 362 -9.05 19.71 -0.10
CA LEU A 362 -9.74 20.92 -0.49
C LEU A 362 -10.00 21.81 0.74
N PRO A 363 -10.25 23.12 0.54
CA PRO A 363 -10.46 24.05 1.65
C PRO A 363 -11.68 23.73 2.55
N ASP A 364 -12.65 22.97 2.04
CA ASP A 364 -13.82 22.46 2.76
C ASP A 364 -13.51 21.18 3.59
N GLY A 365 -12.27 20.68 3.50
CA GLY A 365 -11.82 19.45 4.15
C GLY A 365 -12.04 18.18 3.34
N GLN A 366 -12.64 18.26 2.14
CA GLN A 366 -12.79 17.09 1.27
C GLN A 366 -11.42 16.62 0.79
N VAL A 367 -11.18 15.31 0.89
CA VAL A 367 -9.93 14.68 0.48
C VAL A 367 -10.16 13.74 -0.69
N GLY A 368 -9.25 13.73 -1.65
CA GLY A 368 -9.27 12.78 -2.76
C GLY A 368 -8.09 12.93 -3.70
N TYR A 369 -8.09 12.18 -4.80
CA TYR A 369 -6.98 12.08 -5.75
C TYR A 369 -7.25 12.88 -7.02
N ILE A 370 -6.22 13.55 -7.53
CA ILE A 370 -6.24 14.34 -8.77
C ILE A 370 -4.96 14.09 -9.58
N SER A 371 -5.04 14.22 -10.91
CA SER A 371 -3.88 14.05 -11.77
C SER A 371 -2.85 15.16 -11.54
N LYS A 372 -1.56 14.80 -11.47
CA LYS A 372 -0.46 15.76 -11.33
C LYS A 372 -0.47 16.85 -12.42
N ARG A 373 -0.92 16.50 -13.62
CA ARG A 373 -0.96 17.39 -14.80
C ARG A 373 -1.98 18.52 -14.68
N GLU A 374 -2.95 18.38 -13.78
CA GLU A 374 -4.04 19.32 -13.59
C GLU A 374 -3.70 20.40 -12.55
N LEU A 375 -2.53 20.31 -11.90
CA LEU A 375 -2.11 21.16 -10.80
C LEU A 375 -0.91 22.04 -11.13
N THR A 376 -0.80 23.17 -10.44
CA THR A 376 0.42 23.99 -10.44
C THR A 376 0.69 24.60 -9.07
N ILE A 377 1.97 24.57 -8.66
CA ILE A 377 2.48 25.23 -7.44
C ILE A 377 2.80 26.70 -7.68
N ASN A 378 2.91 27.10 -8.95
CA ASN A 378 3.24 28.45 -9.31
C ASN A 378 1.97 29.32 -9.25
N LEU A 379 1.62 29.75 -8.04
CA LEU A 379 0.45 30.58 -7.75
C LEU A 379 0.64 32.04 -8.22
N ARG A 380 0.91 32.25 -9.51
CA ARG A 380 0.90 33.59 -10.10
C ARG A 380 -0.51 34.18 -10.02
N PRO A 381 -0.67 35.48 -9.71
CA PRO A 381 -1.99 36.09 -9.62
C PRO A 381 -2.79 35.91 -10.91
N ILE A 382 -4.03 35.45 -10.81
CA ILE A 382 -4.97 35.38 -11.94
C ILE A 382 -5.70 36.71 -12.16
N GLN A 383 -5.77 37.53 -11.11
CA GLN A 383 -6.39 38.85 -11.15
C GLN A 383 -5.73 39.75 -10.11
N LYS A 384 -5.68 41.05 -10.39
CA LYS A 384 -5.31 42.09 -9.42
C LYS A 384 -6.54 42.94 -9.16
N LEU A 385 -6.83 43.19 -7.90
CA LEU A 385 -7.95 43.98 -7.40
C LEU A 385 -7.41 45.08 -6.48
N VAL A 386 -8.27 46.05 -6.17
CA VAL A 386 -8.03 47.09 -5.17
C VAL A 386 -9.24 47.09 -4.25
N ALA A 387 -9.01 47.08 -2.94
CA ALA A 387 -10.08 47.14 -1.95
C ALA A 387 -10.84 48.48 -2.06
N THR A 388 -12.14 48.43 -2.28
CA THR A 388 -13.02 49.63 -2.33
C THR A 388 -13.66 49.98 -0.99
N THR A 389 -13.54 49.06 -0.03
CA THR A 389 -14.02 49.12 1.34
C THR A 389 -13.07 48.30 2.21
N GLU A 390 -13.25 48.36 3.53
CA GLU A 390 -12.57 47.40 4.41
C GLU A 390 -13.19 46.02 4.23
N VAL A 391 -12.35 44.99 4.05
CA VAL A 391 -12.78 43.62 3.75
C VAL A 391 -12.15 42.67 4.74
N ASP A 392 -12.94 41.80 5.37
CA ASP A 392 -12.42 40.77 6.26
C ASP A 392 -11.56 39.75 5.52
N LEU A 393 -10.41 39.42 6.11
CA LEU A 393 -9.50 38.39 5.66
C LEU A 393 -9.68 37.14 6.53
N TYR A 394 -10.02 36.02 5.90
CA TYR A 394 -10.29 34.75 6.57
C TYR A 394 -9.14 33.75 6.40
N GLN A 395 -8.92 32.89 7.40
CA GLN A 395 -7.92 31.82 7.35
C GLN A 395 -8.33 30.68 6.41
N ARG A 396 -9.63 30.39 6.38
CA ARG A 396 -10.30 29.37 5.58
C ARG A 396 -11.47 30.03 4.84
N PRO A 397 -12.02 29.42 3.77
CA PRO A 397 -13.17 29.98 3.07
C PRO A 397 -14.47 29.74 3.87
N ASP A 398 -14.50 30.23 5.09
CA ASP A 398 -15.63 30.20 6.01
C ASP A 398 -15.77 31.56 6.71
N HIS A 399 -16.98 31.87 7.19
CA HIS A 399 -17.29 33.17 7.80
C HIS A 399 -16.82 33.31 9.26
N ASN A 400 -16.29 32.25 9.86
CA ASN A 400 -15.99 32.21 11.30
C ASN A 400 -14.48 32.26 11.60
N ALA A 401 -13.64 32.30 10.56
CA ALA A 401 -12.18 32.24 10.67
C ALA A 401 -11.49 33.57 10.32
N THR A 402 -12.02 34.72 10.76
CA THR A 402 -11.39 36.03 10.51
C THR A 402 -10.03 36.12 11.19
N ILE A 403 -9.00 36.47 10.42
CA ILE A 403 -7.61 36.63 10.88
C ILE A 403 -7.09 38.06 10.73
N GLY A 404 -7.89 38.93 10.13
CA GLY A 404 -7.58 40.35 9.96
C GLY A 404 -8.54 41.00 8.98
N SER A 405 -8.15 42.19 8.52
CA SER A 405 -8.91 42.96 7.54
C SER A 405 -7.94 43.57 6.52
N ILE A 406 -8.41 43.71 5.29
CA ILE A 406 -7.75 44.42 4.20
C ILE A 406 -8.31 45.84 4.18
N HIS A 407 -7.45 46.85 4.25
CA HIS A 407 -7.89 48.22 4.33
C HIS A 407 -8.24 48.78 2.93
N LEU A 408 -9.01 49.86 2.93
CA LEU A 408 -9.35 50.61 1.73
C LEU A 408 -8.10 50.97 0.92
N ALA A 409 -8.19 50.84 -0.40
CA ALA A 409 -7.13 51.11 -1.37
C ALA A 409 -5.93 50.14 -1.34
N ASP A 410 -5.94 49.10 -0.50
CA ASP A 410 -4.92 48.06 -0.54
C ASP A 410 -5.00 47.24 -1.83
N GLY A 411 -3.82 46.90 -2.37
CA GLY A 411 -3.71 46.04 -3.54
C GLY A 411 -3.91 44.57 -3.17
N ILE A 412 -4.79 43.89 -3.90
CA ILE A 412 -5.15 42.49 -3.68
C ILE A 412 -4.73 41.67 -4.90
N GLN A 413 -3.93 40.62 -4.69
CA GLN A 413 -3.57 39.65 -5.72
C GLN A 413 -4.40 38.38 -5.54
N VAL A 414 -5.26 38.06 -6.50
CA VAL A 414 -6.08 36.85 -6.47
C VAL A 414 -5.24 35.67 -6.94
N LEU A 415 -5.01 34.72 -6.04
CA LEU A 415 -4.25 33.50 -6.28
C LEU A 415 -5.13 32.36 -6.76
N GLY A 416 -6.41 32.33 -6.40
CA GLY A 416 -7.36 31.30 -6.83
C GLY A 416 -8.74 31.52 -6.23
N LYS A 417 -9.60 30.52 -6.34
CA LYS A 417 -10.99 30.57 -5.85
C LYS A 417 -11.38 29.29 -5.12
N ASN A 418 -12.43 29.37 -4.31
CA ASN A 418 -13.17 28.23 -3.81
C ASN A 418 -14.61 28.69 -3.55
N ASP A 419 -15.57 28.18 -4.32
CA ASP A 419 -16.97 28.61 -4.26
C ASP A 419 -17.12 30.13 -4.22
N ASP A 420 -17.69 30.70 -3.15
CA ASP A 420 -17.92 32.14 -2.98
C ASP A 420 -16.71 32.92 -2.44
N PHE A 421 -15.55 32.28 -2.31
CA PHE A 421 -14.34 32.88 -1.77
C PHE A 421 -13.21 32.97 -2.80
N LEU A 422 -12.38 34.00 -2.64
CA LEU A 422 -11.15 34.21 -3.39
C LEU A 422 -9.96 34.02 -2.45
N ARG A 423 -9.01 33.17 -2.86
CA ARG A 423 -7.72 33.06 -2.19
C ARG A 423 -6.86 34.23 -2.64
N VAL A 424 -6.40 35.05 -1.70
CA VAL A 424 -5.70 36.31 -2.01
C VAL A 424 -4.39 36.48 -1.26
N LYS A 425 -3.52 37.31 -1.83
CA LYS A 425 -2.33 37.85 -1.18
C LYS A 425 -2.34 39.38 -1.26
N THR A 426 -2.19 40.05 -0.13
CA THR A 426 -2.12 41.51 -0.05
C THR A 426 -0.74 42.01 -0.49
N THR A 427 -0.64 43.30 -0.80
CA THR A 427 0.65 43.99 -1.02
C THR A 427 1.57 43.94 0.20
N SER A 428 1.00 43.91 1.41
CA SER A 428 1.75 43.71 2.67
C SER A 428 2.25 42.27 2.86
N GLY A 429 1.88 41.34 1.97
CA GLY A 429 2.34 39.96 1.97
C GLY A 429 1.45 38.99 2.75
N GLN A 430 0.41 39.48 3.44
CA GLN A 430 -0.57 38.64 4.12
C GLN A 430 -1.37 37.82 3.11
N SER A 431 -1.75 36.61 3.52
CA SER A 431 -2.45 35.65 2.69
C SER A 431 -3.65 35.11 3.44
N GLY A 432 -4.79 35.03 2.74
CA GLY A 432 -6.02 34.46 3.29
C GLY A 432 -7.09 34.37 2.22
N TRP A 433 -8.34 34.37 2.66
CA TRP A 433 -9.54 34.30 1.84
C TRP A 433 -10.37 35.58 2.01
N ILE A 434 -11.03 36.01 0.94
CA ILE A 434 -12.05 37.07 0.98
C ILE A 434 -13.31 36.59 0.27
N LYS A 435 -14.47 37.12 0.65
CA LYS A 435 -15.72 36.81 -0.05
C LYS A 435 -15.78 37.54 -1.41
N LYS A 436 -16.31 36.87 -2.43
CA LYS A 436 -16.52 37.47 -3.75
C LYS A 436 -17.50 38.64 -3.66
N GLY A 437 -17.14 39.75 -4.29
CA GLY A 437 -17.97 40.96 -4.36
C GLY A 437 -17.98 41.80 -3.07
N SER A 438 -17.09 41.50 -2.12
CA SER A 438 -16.82 42.35 -0.94
C SER A 438 -15.85 43.48 -1.24
#